data_AF-A0A538S105-F1
#
_entry.id   AF-A0A538S105-F1
#
_cell.length_a   1.000
_cell.length_b   1.000
_cell.length_c   1.000
_cell.angle_alpha   90.00
_cell.angle_beta   90.00
_cell.angle_gamma   90.00
#
_symmetry.space_group_name_H-M   'P 1'
#
loop_
_entity.id
_entity.type
_entity.pdbx_description
1 polymer ?
#
loop_
_entity_poly.entity_id
_entity_poly.type
_entity_poly.pdbx_seq_one_letter_code
_entity_poly.pdbx_strand_id
1 'polypeptide(L)'
;MTLSFTAEGAAQMPDKFKSALHLEIAGMKVTQVQAMNGDKITITVNGKEAPINDDMRKLVKDQVYAESLTSLLPLKEKSLELSLVGESKVDGQPAVGVKVASKGHPDVTLYFDKKTDLLVKAEYRTREPGSNQDYNQEKLFRDYKDVDGIKTPMKEIIQKDGQKFIEVETLEVKYLEKLDDSAFEP
;
A
#
# COMPACT_ATOMS: atom_id res chain seq x y z
N MET A 1 -19.81 5.70 10.11
CA MET A 1 -20.35 5.98 8.76
C MET A 1 -19.42 5.31 7.76
N THR A 2 -19.94 4.50 6.85
CA THR A 2 -19.15 3.94 5.75
C THR A 2 -19.21 4.91 4.57
N LEU A 3 -18.07 5.22 3.97
CA LEU A 3 -17.98 6.07 2.78
C LEU A 3 -17.56 5.21 1.59
N SER A 4 -18.28 5.35 0.47
CA SER A 4 -17.87 4.77 -0.81
C SER A 4 -16.95 5.73 -1.54
N PHE A 5 -16.02 5.18 -2.31
CA PHE A 5 -15.11 5.95 -3.14
C PHE A 5 -14.82 5.22 -4.44
N THR A 6 -14.32 5.97 -5.41
CA THR A 6 -13.57 5.41 -6.55
C THR A 6 -12.15 5.93 -6.48
N ALA A 7 -11.19 5.13 -6.91
CA ALA A 7 -9.80 5.53 -6.98
C ALA A 7 -9.19 5.14 -8.32
N GLU A 8 -8.29 5.97 -8.81
CA GLU A 8 -7.43 5.68 -9.95
C GLU A 8 -5.98 6.04 -9.59
N GLY A 9 -5.02 5.40 -10.24
CA GLY A 9 -3.64 5.64 -9.91
C GLY A 9 -2.66 4.96 -10.84
N ALA A 10 -1.40 5.32 -10.66
CA ALA A 10 -0.26 4.77 -11.37
C ALA A 10 0.90 4.62 -10.40
N ALA A 11 1.73 3.60 -10.58
CA ALA A 11 2.93 3.39 -9.77
C ALA A 11 4.08 2.90 -10.64
N GLN A 12 5.28 3.41 -10.37
CA GLN A 12 6.55 2.89 -10.86
C GLN A 12 7.50 2.85 -9.66
N MET A 13 7.55 1.69 -9.02
CA MET A 13 8.32 1.47 -7.80
C MET A 13 9.83 1.69 -8.03
N PRO A 14 10.59 2.08 -6.99
CA PRO A 14 10.17 2.22 -5.60
C PRO A 14 9.67 3.62 -5.20
N ASP A 15 9.80 4.63 -6.05
CA ASP A 15 9.72 6.03 -5.62
C ASP A 15 8.78 6.92 -6.46
N LYS A 16 7.98 6.32 -7.35
CA LYS A 16 6.96 7.04 -8.12
C LYS A 16 5.59 6.42 -7.95
N PHE A 17 4.63 7.23 -7.51
CA PHE A 17 3.22 6.84 -7.53
C PHE A 17 2.30 8.07 -7.60
N LYS A 18 1.08 7.85 -8.09
CA LYS A 18 -0.03 8.77 -8.00
C LYS A 18 -1.28 7.98 -7.65
N SER A 19 -2.08 8.53 -6.74
CA SER A 19 -3.42 8.04 -6.43
C SER A 19 -4.36 9.22 -6.37
N ALA A 20 -5.46 9.15 -7.12
CA ALA A 20 -6.57 10.08 -7.05
C ALA A 20 -7.77 9.36 -6.45
N LEU A 21 -8.20 9.81 -5.29
CA LEU A 21 -9.33 9.29 -4.54
C LEU A 21 -10.51 10.23 -4.67
N HIS A 22 -11.63 9.72 -5.17
CA HIS A 22 -12.88 10.47 -5.32
C HIS A 22 -13.91 9.97 -4.31
N LEU A 23 -14.33 10.87 -3.44
CA LEU A 23 -15.24 10.62 -2.33
C LEU A 23 -16.46 11.55 -2.44
N GLU A 24 -17.56 11.13 -1.83
CA GLU A 24 -18.68 12.01 -1.52
C GLU A 24 -18.92 12.02 -0.01
N ILE A 25 -18.77 13.19 0.61
CA ILE A 25 -18.93 13.38 2.06
C ILE A 25 -20.05 14.39 2.27
N ALA A 26 -21.15 13.96 2.90
CA ALA A 26 -22.32 14.80 3.16
C ALA A 26 -22.85 15.54 1.90
N GLY A 27 -22.86 14.86 0.74
CA GLY A 27 -23.28 15.43 -0.55
C GLY A 27 -22.24 16.31 -1.25
N MET A 28 -21.05 16.50 -0.66
CA MET A 28 -19.95 17.23 -1.27
C MET A 28 -18.95 16.28 -1.92
N LYS A 29 -18.65 16.49 -3.20
CA LYS A 29 -17.58 15.79 -3.90
C LYS A 29 -16.22 16.26 -3.38
N VAL A 30 -15.39 15.30 -3.01
CA VAL A 30 -14.01 15.53 -2.56
C VAL A 30 -13.09 14.70 -3.42
N THR A 31 -12.12 15.36 -4.07
CA THR A 31 -11.01 14.67 -4.76
C THR A 31 -9.73 14.93 -3.99
N GLN A 32 -9.12 13.86 -3.49
CA GLN A 32 -7.81 13.89 -2.87
C GLN A 32 -6.82 13.26 -3.84
N VAL A 33 -5.77 13.98 -4.22
CA VAL A 33 -4.68 13.45 -5.04
C VAL A 33 -3.43 13.39 -4.19
N GLN A 34 -2.81 12.22 -4.12
CA GLN A 34 -1.49 12.03 -3.55
C GLN A 34 -0.54 11.62 -4.66
N ALA A 35 0.60 12.30 -4.78
CA ALA A 35 1.62 11.94 -5.74
C ALA A 35 3.03 12.02 -5.12
N MET A 36 3.87 11.07 -5.48
CA MET A 36 5.30 11.04 -5.18
C MET A 36 6.07 10.85 -6.47
N ASN A 37 7.10 11.66 -6.67
CA ASN A 37 8.08 11.50 -7.74
C ASN A 37 9.47 11.73 -7.15
N GLY A 38 10.14 10.63 -6.78
CA GLY A 38 11.36 10.66 -5.98
C GLY A 38 11.08 11.24 -4.58
N ASP A 39 11.82 12.29 -4.21
CA ASP A 39 11.65 12.95 -2.90
C ASP A 39 10.47 13.93 -2.84
N LYS A 40 9.90 14.31 -4.00
CA LYS A 40 8.80 15.26 -4.06
C LYS A 40 7.50 14.54 -3.76
N ILE A 41 6.88 14.90 -2.63
CA ILE A 41 5.55 14.42 -2.22
C ILE A 41 4.59 15.60 -2.26
N THR A 42 3.44 15.40 -2.90
CA THR A 42 2.34 16.36 -2.96
C THR A 42 1.04 15.69 -2.57
N ILE A 43 0.21 16.42 -1.84
CA ILE A 43 -1.15 16.04 -1.49
C ILE A 43 -2.01 17.23 -1.84
N THR A 44 -3.01 17.04 -2.68
CA THR A 44 -4.00 18.08 -2.98
C THR A 44 -5.39 17.62 -2.57
N VAL A 45 -6.20 18.56 -2.11
CA VAL A 45 -7.63 18.34 -1.82
C VAL A 45 -8.41 19.36 -2.62
N ASN A 46 -9.27 18.88 -3.51
CA ASN A 46 -10.01 19.72 -4.46
C ASN A 46 -9.10 20.72 -5.20
N GLY A 47 -7.94 20.25 -5.65
CA GLY A 47 -6.95 21.03 -6.41
C GLY A 47 -6.10 22.00 -5.57
N LYS A 48 -6.31 22.08 -4.25
CA LYS A 48 -5.49 22.90 -3.34
C LYS A 48 -4.47 22.03 -2.64
N GLU A 49 -3.20 22.42 -2.71
CA GLU A 49 -2.13 21.72 -2.01
C GLU A 49 -2.35 21.79 -0.49
N ALA A 50 -2.32 20.62 0.16
CA ALA A 50 -2.34 20.49 1.60
C ALA A 50 -0.91 20.60 2.14
N PRO A 51 -0.69 21.31 3.27
CA PRO A 51 0.64 21.39 3.86
C PRO A 51 1.12 20.00 4.29
N ILE A 52 2.39 19.68 3.99
CA ILE A 52 3.04 18.43 4.39
C ILE A 52 4.30 18.76 5.18
N ASN A 53 4.29 18.44 6.48
CA ASN A 53 5.46 18.55 7.34
C ASN A 53 6.35 17.29 7.24
N ASP A 54 7.50 17.30 7.91
CA ASP A 54 8.48 16.22 7.79
C ASP A 54 7.97 14.87 8.33
N ASP A 55 7.14 14.89 9.37
CA ASP A 55 6.52 13.68 9.92
C ASP A 55 5.58 13.03 8.90
N MET A 56 4.70 13.82 8.27
CA MET A 56 3.84 13.35 7.20
C MET A 56 4.65 12.85 6.00
N ARG A 57 5.75 13.53 5.62
CA ARG A 57 6.63 13.04 4.55
C ARG A 57 7.21 11.67 4.90
N LYS A 58 7.64 11.47 6.14
CA LYS A 58 8.17 10.18 6.60
C LYS A 58 7.11 9.09 6.53
N LEU A 59 5.89 9.36 7.03
CA LEU A 59 4.78 8.40 6.99
C LEU A 59 4.44 7.97 5.56
N VAL A 60 4.40 8.92 4.62
CA VAL A 60 4.15 8.60 3.21
C VAL A 60 5.28 7.78 2.62
N LYS A 61 6.56 8.10 2.91
CA LYS A 61 7.70 7.30 2.46
C LYS A 61 7.68 5.88 3.02
N ASP A 62 7.33 5.71 4.30
CA ASP A 62 7.21 4.40 4.93
C ASP A 62 6.06 3.58 4.33
N GLN A 63 4.93 4.23 4.01
CA GLN A 63 3.82 3.59 3.32
C GLN A 63 4.20 3.14 1.91
N VAL A 64 4.89 3.98 1.13
CA VAL A 64 5.36 3.63 -0.21
C VAL A 64 6.38 2.50 -0.17
N TYR A 65 7.30 2.54 0.81
CA TYR A 65 8.23 1.44 1.06
C TYR A 65 7.48 0.14 1.34
N ALA A 66 6.53 0.14 2.28
CA ALA A 66 5.75 -1.05 2.61
C ALA A 66 4.96 -1.58 1.41
N GLU A 67 4.35 -0.69 0.62
CA GLU A 67 3.65 -1.06 -0.62
C GLU A 67 4.61 -1.61 -1.68
N SER A 68 5.82 -1.06 -1.81
CA SER A 68 6.81 -1.58 -2.76
C SER A 68 7.18 -3.04 -2.46
N LEU A 69 7.22 -3.43 -1.18
CA LEU A 69 7.49 -4.81 -0.77
C LEU A 69 6.36 -5.78 -1.14
N THR A 70 5.12 -5.31 -1.29
CA THR A 70 3.98 -6.17 -1.69
C THR A 70 4.10 -6.62 -3.14
N SER A 71 4.85 -5.88 -3.97
CA SER A 71 5.20 -6.29 -5.34
C SER A 71 6.21 -7.45 -5.38
N LEU A 72 6.86 -7.75 -4.25
CA LEU A 72 7.93 -8.74 -4.09
C LEU A 72 9.21 -8.47 -4.90
N LEU A 73 9.22 -7.49 -5.81
CA LEU A 73 10.36 -7.14 -6.64
C LEU A 73 11.59 -6.72 -5.83
N PRO A 74 11.49 -5.88 -4.78
CA PRO A 74 12.65 -5.40 -4.05
C PRO A 74 13.29 -6.45 -3.13
N LEU A 75 12.67 -7.62 -2.94
CA LEU A 75 13.11 -8.60 -1.91
C LEU A 75 14.51 -9.20 -2.13
N LYS A 76 15.13 -8.93 -3.28
CA LYS A 76 16.52 -9.34 -3.59
C LYS A 76 17.55 -8.24 -3.32
N GLU A 77 17.11 -7.05 -2.95
CA GLU A 77 18.00 -5.93 -2.67
C GLU A 77 18.85 -6.19 -1.42
N LYS A 78 20.15 -5.92 -1.51
CA LYS A 78 21.11 -6.18 -0.42
C LYS A 78 20.87 -5.34 0.82
N SER A 79 20.11 -4.26 0.70
CA SER A 79 19.71 -3.38 1.80
C SER A 79 18.59 -3.95 2.66
N LEU A 80 18.00 -5.09 2.26
CA LEU A 80 16.95 -5.77 3.01
C LEU A 80 17.52 -6.99 3.74
N GLU A 81 17.11 -7.15 4.99
CA GLU A 81 17.35 -8.35 5.77
C GLU A 81 16.05 -9.15 5.89
N LEU A 82 16.06 -10.37 5.37
CA LEU A 82 14.91 -11.27 5.38
C LEU A 82 15.09 -12.35 6.45
N SER A 83 14.06 -12.56 7.25
CA SER A 83 14.04 -13.61 8.28
C SER A 83 12.69 -14.31 8.33
N LEU A 84 12.69 -15.61 8.62
CA LEU A 84 11.45 -16.37 8.82
C LEU A 84 10.84 -16.01 10.16
N VAL A 85 9.55 -15.68 10.14
CA VAL A 85 8.73 -15.53 11.35
C VAL A 85 8.13 -16.89 11.77
N GLY A 86 7.99 -17.81 10.80
CA GLY A 86 7.41 -19.13 11.00
C GLY A 86 6.00 -19.25 10.45
N GLU A 87 5.29 -20.30 10.87
CA GLU A 87 3.93 -20.56 10.40
C GLU A 87 2.88 -19.76 11.18
N SER A 88 1.86 -19.32 10.47
CA SER A 88 0.69 -18.61 11.01
C SER A 88 -0.58 -19.03 10.27
N LYS A 89 -1.70 -18.41 10.62
CA LYS A 89 -2.95 -18.52 9.87
C LYS A 89 -3.44 -17.16 9.43
N VAL A 90 -3.84 -17.05 8.17
CA VAL A 90 -4.52 -15.87 7.60
C VAL A 90 -5.87 -16.35 7.09
N ASP A 91 -6.96 -15.77 7.60
CA ASP A 91 -8.35 -16.24 7.36
C ASP A 91 -8.53 -17.75 7.60
N GLY A 92 -7.85 -18.27 8.61
CA GLY A 92 -7.87 -19.70 8.97
C GLY A 92 -7.02 -20.60 8.06
N GLN A 93 -6.44 -20.08 6.97
CA GLN A 93 -5.57 -20.83 6.06
C GLN A 93 -4.10 -20.78 6.52
N PRO A 94 -3.34 -21.89 6.41
CA PRO A 94 -1.93 -21.91 6.76
C PRO A 94 -1.09 -20.97 5.89
N ALA A 95 -0.28 -20.12 6.53
CA ALA A 95 0.64 -19.21 5.86
C ALA A 95 2.02 -19.24 6.52
N VAL A 96 3.06 -18.82 5.78
CA VAL A 96 4.43 -18.62 6.30
C VAL A 96 4.74 -17.13 6.31
N GLY A 97 5.17 -16.62 7.45
CA GLY A 97 5.60 -15.23 7.60
C GLY A 97 7.09 -15.06 7.30
N VAL A 98 7.41 -14.02 6.53
CA VAL A 98 8.76 -13.52 6.25
C VAL A 98 8.82 -12.07 6.69
N LYS A 99 9.69 -11.76 7.63
CA LYS A 99 9.96 -10.40 8.07
C LYS A 99 11.03 -9.79 7.17
N VAL A 100 10.78 -8.57 6.72
CA VAL A 100 11.67 -7.74 5.91
C VAL A 100 12.06 -6.51 6.73
N ALA A 101 13.33 -6.42 7.10
CA ALA A 101 13.89 -5.29 7.84
C ALA A 101 14.77 -4.43 6.92
N SER A 102 14.69 -3.10 7.08
CA SER A 102 15.57 -2.16 6.39
C SER A 102 15.81 -0.91 7.21
N LYS A 103 17.04 -0.38 7.16
CA LYS A 103 17.44 0.78 7.97
C LYS A 103 16.61 2.02 7.58
N GLY A 104 15.96 2.63 8.56
CA GLY A 104 15.20 3.87 8.38
C GLY A 104 13.72 3.68 8.05
N HIS A 105 13.30 2.44 7.80
CA HIS A 105 11.93 2.05 7.49
C HIS A 105 11.35 1.14 8.58
N PRO A 106 10.01 1.03 8.68
CA PRO A 106 9.39 0.02 9.53
C PRO A 106 9.73 -1.38 9.03
N ASP A 107 9.84 -2.33 9.95
CA ASP A 107 9.86 -3.74 9.59
C ASP A 107 8.49 -4.14 9.03
N VAL A 108 8.48 -4.84 7.90
CA VAL A 108 7.26 -5.34 7.26
C VAL A 108 7.25 -6.85 7.31
N THR A 109 6.15 -7.46 7.76
CA THR A 109 5.98 -8.91 7.69
C THR A 109 5.05 -9.28 6.55
N LEU A 110 5.53 -10.13 5.65
CA LEU A 110 4.81 -10.67 4.50
C LEU A 110 4.40 -12.11 4.80
N TYR A 111 3.14 -12.46 4.59
CA TYR A 111 2.59 -13.79 4.80
C TYR A 111 2.20 -14.43 3.49
N PHE A 112 2.76 -15.60 3.20
CA PHE A 112 2.52 -16.36 1.99
C PHE A 112 1.68 -17.59 2.30
N ASP A 113 0.60 -17.80 1.54
CA ASP A 113 -0.24 -18.98 1.66
C ASP A 113 0.54 -20.24 1.27
N LYS A 114 0.52 -21.27 2.12
CA LYS A 114 1.34 -22.49 1.92
C LYS A 114 0.92 -23.36 0.75
N LYS A 115 -0.28 -23.13 0.18
CA LYS A 115 -0.82 -23.94 -0.91
C LYS A 115 -0.58 -23.28 -2.27
N THR A 116 -0.64 -21.96 -2.33
CA THR A 116 -0.60 -21.18 -3.57
C THR A 116 0.68 -20.35 -3.71
N ASP A 117 1.48 -20.24 -2.65
CA ASP A 117 2.67 -19.38 -2.54
C ASP A 117 2.37 -17.88 -2.76
N LEU A 118 1.09 -17.49 -2.80
CA LEU A 118 0.67 -16.11 -2.98
C LEU A 118 0.79 -15.32 -1.68
N LEU A 119 1.18 -14.05 -1.79
CA LEU A 119 1.10 -13.11 -0.68
C LEU A 119 -0.37 -12.95 -0.27
N VAL A 120 -0.70 -13.22 0.98
CA VAL A 120 -2.09 -13.11 1.49
C VAL A 120 -2.23 -12.07 2.58
N LYS A 121 -1.13 -11.65 3.20
CA LYS A 121 -1.11 -10.52 4.13
C LYS A 121 0.24 -9.81 4.12
N ALA A 122 0.21 -8.50 4.23
CA ALA A 122 1.36 -7.70 4.65
C ALA A 122 0.98 -6.92 5.91
N GLU A 123 1.89 -6.78 6.87
CA GLU A 123 1.64 -5.97 8.07
C GLU A 123 2.89 -5.22 8.54
N TYR A 124 2.67 -4.07 9.14
CA TYR A 124 3.73 -3.26 9.76
C TYR A 124 3.15 -2.30 10.80
N ARG A 125 3.98 -1.92 11.76
CA ARG A 125 3.66 -0.86 12.73
C ARG A 125 3.84 0.51 12.08
N THR A 126 2.83 1.36 12.23
CA THR A 126 2.86 2.76 11.79
C THR A 126 2.08 3.64 12.76
N ARG A 127 1.92 4.92 12.43
CA ARG A 127 1.29 5.94 13.28
C ARG A 127 0.20 6.68 12.53
N GLU A 128 -0.81 7.14 13.27
CA GLU A 128 -1.85 7.98 12.70
C GLU A 128 -1.31 9.35 12.29
N PRO A 129 -1.56 9.82 11.05
CA PRO A 129 -1.12 11.15 10.62
C PRO A 129 -1.61 12.25 11.58
N GLY A 130 -0.66 13.05 12.11
CA GLY A 130 -0.97 14.14 13.03
C GLY A 130 -1.30 13.73 14.46
N SER A 131 -1.12 12.45 14.82
CA SER A 131 -1.28 11.91 16.16
C SER A 131 -0.03 11.14 16.57
N ASN A 132 0.21 10.95 17.87
CA ASN A 132 1.28 10.07 18.37
C ASN A 132 0.81 8.62 18.61
N GLN A 133 -0.38 8.27 18.12
CA GLN A 133 -0.95 6.95 18.29
C GLN A 133 -0.43 6.00 17.21
N ASP A 134 0.35 5.01 17.65
CA ASP A 134 0.81 3.91 16.81
C ASP A 134 -0.28 2.83 16.69
N TYR A 135 -0.35 2.16 15.53
CA TYR A 135 -1.25 1.03 15.25
C TYR A 135 -0.57 0.00 14.35
N ASN A 136 -1.07 -1.23 14.35
CA ASN A 136 -0.70 -2.25 13.37
C ASN A 136 -1.54 -2.05 12.11
N GLN A 137 -0.90 -1.75 10.98
CA GLN A 137 -1.57 -1.74 9.68
C GLN A 137 -1.44 -3.12 9.06
N GLU A 138 -2.57 -3.71 8.68
CA GLU A 138 -2.61 -5.01 8.00
C GLU A 138 -3.29 -4.82 6.64
N LYS A 139 -2.71 -5.40 5.59
CA LYS A 139 -3.27 -5.42 4.24
C LYS A 139 -3.47 -6.87 3.83
N LEU A 140 -4.72 -7.26 3.60
CA LEU A 140 -5.11 -8.59 3.15
C LEU A 140 -5.31 -8.58 1.64
N PHE A 141 -4.76 -9.57 0.94
CA PHE A 141 -4.82 -9.69 -0.52
C PHE A 141 -5.71 -10.87 -0.93
N ARG A 142 -6.75 -10.63 -1.72
CA ARG A 142 -7.79 -11.62 -2.05
C ARG A 142 -8.14 -11.57 -3.54
N ASP A 143 -8.93 -12.55 -3.95
CA ASP A 143 -9.53 -12.66 -5.28
C ASP A 143 -8.50 -12.54 -6.42
N TYR A 144 -7.39 -13.27 -6.27
CA TYR A 144 -6.31 -13.28 -7.24
C TYR A 144 -6.79 -13.68 -8.64
N LYS A 145 -6.42 -12.88 -9.64
CA LYS A 145 -6.61 -13.18 -11.06
C LYS A 145 -5.29 -13.17 -11.80
N ASP A 146 -5.27 -13.80 -12.96
CA ASP A 146 -4.15 -13.71 -13.89
C ASP A 146 -4.36 -12.46 -14.76
N VAL A 147 -3.42 -11.51 -14.70
CA VAL A 147 -3.37 -10.35 -15.58
C VAL A 147 -1.99 -10.29 -16.18
N ASP A 148 -1.90 -10.51 -17.49
CA ASP A 148 -0.64 -10.56 -18.25
C ASP A 148 0.42 -11.51 -17.65
N GLY A 149 -0.03 -12.67 -17.12
CA GLY A 149 0.85 -13.67 -16.50
C GLY A 149 1.22 -13.37 -15.04
N ILE A 150 0.73 -12.27 -14.46
CA ILE A 150 0.95 -11.89 -13.07
C ILE A 150 -0.28 -12.25 -12.26
N LYS A 151 -0.08 -12.93 -11.12
CA LYS A 151 -1.15 -13.17 -10.15
C LYS A 151 -1.40 -11.87 -9.37
N THR A 152 -2.47 -11.18 -9.74
CA THR A 152 -2.83 -9.86 -9.21
C THR A 152 -4.00 -9.97 -8.22
N PRO A 153 -3.89 -9.44 -7.00
CA PRO A 153 -5.01 -9.37 -6.08
C PRO A 153 -6.05 -8.38 -6.62
N MET A 154 -7.30 -8.83 -6.75
CA MET A 154 -8.40 -7.96 -7.21
C MET A 154 -9.24 -7.42 -6.07
N LYS A 155 -8.93 -7.82 -4.84
CA LYS A 155 -9.55 -7.33 -3.63
C LYS A 155 -8.52 -7.13 -2.54
N GLU A 156 -8.56 -5.98 -1.90
CA GLU A 156 -7.68 -5.64 -0.80
C GLU A 156 -8.48 -5.16 0.40
N ILE A 157 -8.11 -5.62 1.60
CA ILE A 157 -8.71 -5.15 2.85
C ILE A 157 -7.60 -4.58 3.73
N ILE A 158 -7.68 -3.29 4.04
CA ILE A 158 -6.77 -2.63 4.97
C ILE A 158 -7.44 -2.59 6.34
N GLN A 159 -6.71 -3.02 7.36
CA GLN A 159 -7.14 -3.03 8.74
C GLN A 159 -6.19 -2.21 9.62
N LYS A 160 -6.74 -1.66 10.70
CA LYS A 160 -6.00 -1.03 11.79
C LYS A 160 -6.28 -1.82 13.05
N ASP A 161 -5.25 -2.41 13.65
CA ASP A 161 -5.36 -3.28 14.83
C ASP A 161 -6.44 -4.37 14.66
N GLY A 162 -6.44 -5.03 13.50
CA GLY A 162 -7.41 -6.07 13.13
C GLY A 162 -8.82 -5.57 12.77
N GLN A 163 -9.10 -4.26 12.88
CA GLN A 163 -10.40 -3.69 12.51
C GLN A 163 -10.38 -3.19 11.08
N LYS A 164 -11.38 -3.58 10.27
CA LYS A 164 -11.50 -3.15 8.87
C LYS A 164 -11.60 -1.63 8.77
N PHE A 165 -10.69 -1.05 8.00
CA PHE A 165 -10.60 0.39 7.76
C PHE A 165 -10.96 0.75 6.32
N ILE A 166 -10.37 0.06 5.33
CA ILE A 166 -10.65 0.24 3.90
C ILE A 166 -10.86 -1.11 3.24
N GLU A 167 -11.77 -1.18 2.27
CA GLU A 167 -11.93 -2.31 1.36
C GLU A 167 -11.90 -1.77 -0.06
N VAL A 168 -11.07 -2.37 -0.91
CA VAL A 168 -10.87 -1.99 -2.32
C VAL A 168 -11.19 -3.19 -3.19
N GLU A 169 -11.98 -2.96 -4.24
CA GLU A 169 -12.17 -3.92 -5.33
C GLU A 169 -11.59 -3.31 -6.61
N THR A 170 -10.60 -3.99 -7.18
CA THR A 170 -9.91 -3.54 -8.39
C THR A 170 -10.77 -3.84 -9.62
N LEU A 171 -11.10 -2.80 -10.38
CA LEU A 171 -11.91 -2.95 -11.60
C LEU A 171 -11.05 -3.22 -12.83
N GLU A 172 -9.90 -2.57 -12.92
CA GLU A 172 -8.97 -2.68 -14.04
C GLU A 172 -7.53 -2.52 -13.52
N VAL A 173 -6.60 -3.28 -14.10
CA VAL A 173 -5.16 -3.17 -13.86
C VAL A 173 -4.44 -3.45 -15.17
N LYS A 174 -3.40 -2.66 -15.45
CA LYS A 174 -2.54 -2.78 -16.64
C LYS A 174 -1.10 -2.73 -16.20
N TYR A 175 -0.30 -3.67 -16.69
CA TYR A 175 1.14 -3.66 -16.48
C TYR A 175 1.83 -3.07 -17.70
N LEU A 176 2.63 -2.03 -17.47
CA LEU A 176 3.35 -1.31 -18.51
C LEU A 176 4.85 -1.39 -18.20
N GLU A 177 5.69 -1.47 -19.22
CA GLU A 177 7.15 -1.51 -19.04
C GLU A 177 7.68 -0.22 -18.41
N LYS A 178 7.05 0.92 -18.72
CA LYS A 178 7.44 2.23 -18.24
C LYS A 178 6.25 3.19 -18.30
N LEU A 179 6.25 4.15 -17.38
CA LEU A 179 5.36 5.31 -17.38
C LEU A 179 6.17 6.59 -17.60
N ASP A 180 5.57 7.57 -18.28
CA ASP A 180 6.12 8.92 -18.37
C ASP A 180 6.05 9.62 -16.99
N ASP A 181 7.03 10.48 -16.70
CA ASP A 181 7.12 11.15 -15.40
C ASP A 181 5.90 12.03 -15.09
N SER A 182 5.22 12.52 -16.13
CA SER A 182 3.97 13.28 -16.02
C SER A 182 2.82 12.47 -15.42
N ALA A 183 2.88 11.13 -15.44
CA ALA A 183 1.90 10.28 -14.77
C ALA A 183 1.94 10.41 -13.23
N PHE A 184 3.01 11.00 -12.69
CA PHE A 184 3.25 11.15 -11.25
C PHE A 184 3.22 12.61 -10.79
N GLU A 185 2.70 13.52 -11.63
CA GLU A 185 2.43 14.91 -11.26
C GLU A 185 0.97 15.06 -10.77
N PRO A 186 0.68 15.95 -9.80
CA PRO A 186 -0.65 16.12 -9.22
C PRO A 186 -1.71 16.52 -10.26
#